data_AF-A0A4U9H8T9-F1
#
_entry.id   AF-A0A4U9H8T9-F1
#
_cell.length_a   1.000
_cell.length_b   1.000
_cell.length_c   1.000
_cell.angle_alpha   90.00
_cell.angle_beta   90.00
_cell.angle_gamma   90.00
#
_symmetry.space_group_name_H-M   'P 1'
#
loop_
_entity.id
_entity.type
_entity.pdbx_description
1 polymer ?
#
loop_
_entity_poly.entity_id
_entity_poly.type
_entity_poly.pdbx_seq_one_letter_code
_entity_poly.pdbx_strand_id
1 'polypeptide(L)' 'MANPLYHKNIISINDLSREDLELVLRTAASLKAQRSRSC' A
#
# COMPACT_ATOMS: atom_id res chain seq x y z
N MET A 1 -11.40 3.64 7.63
CA MET A 1 -10.20 3.04 8.25
C MET A 1 -9.06 4.02 8.03
N ALA A 2 -8.44 4.52 9.11
CA ALA A 2 -7.34 5.46 8.98
C ALA A 2 -6.14 4.74 8.36
N ASN A 3 -5.50 5.35 7.34
CA ASN A 3 -4.29 4.81 6.76
C ASN A 3 -3.14 5.03 7.75
N PRO A 4 -2.55 3.96 8.34
CA PRO A 4 -1.46 4.09 9.31
C PRO A 4 -0.18 4.68 8.70
N LEU A 5 -0.06 4.67 7.37
CA LEU A 5 1.04 5.28 6.63
C LEU A 5 0.81 6.78 6.34
N TYR A 6 -0.35 7.33 6.70
CA TYR A 6 -0.65 8.73 6.49
C TYR A 6 0.23 9.61 7.39
N HIS A 7 0.90 10.61 6.82
CA HIS A 7 1.93 11.43 7.47
C HIS A 7 3.22 10.71 7.91
N LYS A 8 3.42 9.43 7.56
CA LYS A 8 4.69 8.74 7.84
C LYS A 8 5.75 9.11 6.77
N ASN A 9 6.94 9.52 7.21
CA ASN A 9 8.05 9.90 6.32
C ASN A 9 8.80 8.65 5.84
N ILE A 10 8.31 8.02 4.77
CA ILE A 10 8.91 6.80 4.20
C ILE A 10 10.06 7.19 3.27
N ILE A 11 11.30 7.19 3.79
CA ILE A 11 12.52 7.50 2.99
C ILE A 11 13.09 6.23 2.34
N SER A 12 12.90 5.07 2.98
CA SER A 12 13.41 3.78 2.53
C SER A 12 12.48 2.64 2.95
N ILE A 13 12.58 1.49 2.27
CA ILE A 13 11.80 0.28 2.58
C ILE A 13 11.99 -0.21 4.01
N ASN A 14 13.13 0.10 4.64
CA ASN A 14 13.44 -0.30 6.02
C ASN A 14 12.59 0.45 7.07
N ASP A 15 11.89 1.53 6.68
CA ASP A 15 10.96 2.25 7.57
C ASP A 15 9.57 1.56 7.64
N LEU A 16 9.35 0.59 6.75
CA LEU A 16 8.11 -0.19 6.68
C LEU A 16 8.26 -1.46 7.51
N SER A 17 7.28 -1.70 8.39
CA SER A 17 7.15 -2.99 9.04
C SER A 17 6.53 -4.02 8.08
N ARG A 18 6.59 -5.30 8.44
CA ARG A 18 5.98 -6.37 7.64
C ARG A 18 4.50 -6.11 7.36
N GLU A 19 3.76 -5.65 8.37
CA GLU A 19 2.34 -5.30 8.26
C GLU A 19 2.09 -4.14 7.29
N ASP A 20 2.96 -3.10 7.33
CA ASP A 20 2.89 -1.96 6.43
C ASP A 20 3.09 -2.41 4.97
N LEU A 21 4.08 -3.27 4.75
CA LEU A 21 4.38 -3.78 3.42
C LEU A 21 3.24 -4.66 2.87
N GLU A 22 2.64 -5.50 3.72
CA GLU A 22 1.47 -6.30 3.35
C GLU A 22 0.27 -5.40 3.00
N LEU A 23 0.02 -4.35 3.78
CA LEU A 23 -1.04 -3.38 3.51
C LEU A 23 -0.84 -2.68 2.16
N VAL A 24 0.40 -2.26 1.86
CA VAL A 24 0.76 -1.64 0.58
C VAL A 24 0.54 -2.63 -0.58
N LEU A 25 1.00 -3.87 -0.44
CA LEU A 25 0.85 -4.90 -1.47
C LEU A 25 -0.62 -5.22 -1.75
N ARG A 26 -1.44 -5.39 -0.70
CA ARG A 26 -2.88 -5.63 -0.83
C ARG A 26 -3.59 -4.47 -1.53
N THR A 27 -3.24 -3.24 -1.16
CA THR A 27 -3.81 -2.03 -1.76
C THR A 27 -3.40 -1.90 -3.24
N ALA A 28 -2.12 -2.12 -3.56
CA ALA A 28 -1.61 -2.09 -4.92
C ALA A 28 -2.26 -3.16 -5.81
N ALA A 29 -2.45 -4.37 -5.30
CA ALA A 29 -3.17 -5.43 -6.01
C ALA A 29 -4.63 -5.06 -6.31
N SER A 30 -5.32 -4.46 -5.34
CA SER A 30 -6.69 -3.96 -5.52
C SER A 30 -6.76 -2.88 -6.61
N LEU A 31 -5.87 -1.89 -6.56
CA LEU A 31 -5.78 -0.80 -7.55
C LEU A 31 -5.48 -1.34 -8.96
N LYS A 32 -4.58 -2.32 -9.07
CA LYS A 32 -4.26 -2.98 -10.34
C LYS A 32 -5.47 -3.72 -10.89
N ALA A 33 -6.18 -4.46 -10.04
CA ALA A 33 -7.40 -5.19 -10.42
C ALA A 33 -8.53 -4.26 -10.86
N GLN A 34 -8.67 -3.10 -10.22
CA GLN A 34 -9.63 -2.06 -10.63
C GLN A 34 -9.31 -1.53 -12.04
N ARG A 35 -8.04 -1.24 -12.34
CA ARG A 35 -7.62 -0.76 -13.67
C ARG A 35 -7.69 -1.83 -14.76
N SER A 36 -7.58 -3.11 -14.41
CA SER A 36 -7.63 -4.22 -15.39
C SER A 36 -9.05 -4.65 -15.78
N ARG A 37 -10.09 -4.19 -15.08
CA ARG A 37 -11.50 -4.47 -15.42
C ARG A 37 -12.13 -3.47 -16.38
N SER A 38 -11.33 -2.57 -16.97
CA SER A 38 -11.80 -1.54 -17.90
C SER A 38 -11.78 -1.96 -19.38
N CYS A 39 -11.70 -3.26 -19.68
CA CYS A 39 -11.92 -3.82 -21.01
C CYS A 39 -13.08 -4.82 -20.96
#